data_AF-A0A970SNV2-F1
#
_entry.id   AF-A0A970SNV2-F1
#
_cell.length_a   1.000
_cell.length_b   1.000
_cell.length_c   1.000
_cell.angle_alpha   90.00
_cell.angle_beta   90.00
_cell.angle_gamma   90.00
#
_symmetry.space_group_name_H-M   'P 1'
#
loop_
_entity.id
_entity.type
_entity.pdbx_description
1 polymer ?
#
loop_
_entity_poly.entity_id
_entity_poly.type
_entity_poly.pdbx_seq_one_letter_code
_entity_poly.pdbx_strand_id
1 'polypeptide(L)'
;VQTGDYDDLTGSVKQALELAGGRITCTADISRTFDFTDEAKVTQALVTSQIIPSGNPKTDREKLIRAIARTISTGQYAYLAANLEKAEVATFTGSCDIPARLVVFVGGASSDANNASQLVDAQLPIALNQLGAQAVGCETSLAVLSYVPVWHKAGMATVDNADNAIGQTCLIYALGGEMANFGTKNTADRLIPKSLGDS
;
A
#
# COMPACT_ATOMS: atom_id res chain seq x y z
N VAL A 1 3.30 2.93 1.59
CA VAL A 1 2.51 3.25 0.40
C VAL A 1 1.24 3.89 0.88
N GLN A 2 1.05 5.18 0.63
CA GLN A 2 -0.19 5.89 0.97
C GLN A 2 -1.19 5.70 -0.17
N THR A 3 -2.38 5.19 0.14
CA THR A 3 -3.50 5.04 -0.80
C THR A 3 -4.80 5.63 -0.24
N GLY A 4 -4.82 5.95 1.05
CA GLY A 4 -5.90 6.66 1.74
C GLY A 4 -5.66 8.17 1.84
N ASP A 5 -6.55 8.86 2.55
CA ASP A 5 -6.52 10.32 2.74
C ASP A 5 -6.26 10.78 4.19
N TYR A 6 -5.86 9.86 5.08
CA TYR A 6 -5.41 10.17 6.44
C TYR A 6 -3.89 10.38 6.48
N ASP A 7 -3.44 11.59 6.15
CA ASP A 7 -2.00 11.92 6.00
C ASP A 7 -1.21 11.83 7.32
N ASP A 8 -1.83 12.16 8.46
CA ASP A 8 -1.20 12.09 9.78
C ASP A 8 -0.82 10.66 10.16
N LEU A 9 -1.59 9.67 9.70
CA LEU A 9 -1.33 8.27 10.00
C LEU A 9 0.00 7.81 9.39
N THR A 10 0.33 8.27 8.19
CA THR A 10 1.60 7.90 7.53
C THR A 10 2.79 8.29 8.40
N GLY A 11 2.77 9.50 8.98
CA GLY A 11 3.84 9.98 9.87
C GLY A 11 3.99 9.12 11.13
N SER A 12 2.86 8.81 11.78
CA SER A 12 2.83 7.98 12.99
C SER A 12 3.33 6.55 12.71
N VAL A 13 2.88 5.94 11.62
CA VAL A 13 3.32 4.61 11.19
C VAL A 13 4.81 4.60 10.87
N LYS A 14 5.33 5.62 10.17
CA LYS A 14 6.77 5.72 9.87
C LYS A 14 7.59 5.72 11.17
N GLN A 15 7.20 6.54 12.14
CA GLN A 15 7.86 6.62 13.43
C GLN A 15 7.84 5.28 14.19
N ALA A 16 6.70 4.59 14.20
CA ALA A 16 6.58 3.29 14.83
C ALA A 16 7.52 2.23 14.21
N LEU A 17 7.63 2.21 12.88
CA LEU A 17 8.53 1.32 12.17
C LEU A 17 10.00 1.61 12.50
N GLU A 18 10.39 2.88 12.55
CA GLU A 18 11.75 3.30 12.91
C GLU A 18 12.11 2.94 14.36
N LEU A 19 11.17 3.15 15.30
CA LEU A 19 11.34 2.75 16.71
C LEU A 19 11.51 1.23 16.88
N ALA A 20 10.85 0.44 16.02
CA ALA A 20 11.02 -1.01 15.95
C ALA A 20 12.34 -1.45 15.27
N GLY A 21 13.20 -0.51 14.87
CA GLY A 21 14.46 -0.77 14.17
C GLY A 21 14.31 -0.98 12.67
N GLY A 22 13.12 -0.75 12.11
CA GLY A 22 12.86 -0.77 10.68
C GLY A 22 13.53 0.41 9.97
N ARG A 23 13.96 0.19 8.74
CA ARG A 23 14.49 1.24 7.86
C ARG A 23 13.58 1.42 6.67
N ILE A 24 12.97 2.59 6.56
CA ILE A 24 12.14 2.96 5.41
C ILE A 24 13.05 3.42 4.28
N THR A 25 13.08 2.69 3.18
CA THR A 25 13.91 3.01 2.01
C THR A 25 13.23 4.01 1.09
N CYS A 26 11.96 3.80 0.80
CA CYS A 26 11.16 4.62 -0.10
C CYS A 26 9.72 4.73 0.44
N THR A 27 9.08 5.88 0.26
CA THR A 27 7.62 5.98 0.36
C THR A 27 7.01 6.41 -0.94
N ALA A 28 5.90 5.76 -1.30
CA ALA A 28 5.08 6.08 -2.46
C ALA A 28 3.73 6.60 -1.97
N ASP A 29 3.34 7.76 -2.46
CA ASP A 29 2.01 8.35 -2.29
C ASP A 29 1.26 8.22 -3.61
N ILE A 30 0.22 7.39 -3.63
CA ILE A 30 -0.54 7.14 -4.85
C ILE A 30 -1.50 8.31 -5.08
N SER A 31 -1.46 8.86 -6.30
CA SER A 31 -2.23 10.04 -6.65
C SER A 31 -3.73 9.80 -6.49
N ARG A 32 -4.37 10.69 -5.71
CA ARG A 32 -5.82 10.72 -5.50
C ARG A 32 -6.56 11.36 -6.69
N THR A 33 -5.83 12.10 -7.53
CA THR A 33 -6.39 12.81 -8.69
C THR A 33 -6.19 12.04 -10.00
N PHE A 34 -5.31 11.04 -10.00
CA PHE A 34 -5.14 10.16 -11.14
C PHE A 34 -6.32 9.19 -11.22
N ASP A 35 -7.06 9.26 -12.34
CA ASP A 35 -8.20 8.37 -12.58
C ASP A 35 -7.73 7.05 -13.20
N PHE A 36 -7.65 6.00 -12.38
CA PHE A 36 -7.29 4.65 -12.84
C PHE A 36 -8.36 3.95 -13.70
N THR A 37 -9.55 4.57 -13.84
CA THR A 37 -10.62 4.08 -14.72
C THR A 37 -10.58 4.74 -16.10
N ASP A 38 -9.93 5.89 -16.23
CA ASP A 38 -9.72 6.58 -17.51
C ASP A 38 -8.67 5.86 -18.36
N GLU A 39 -9.15 5.18 -19.40
CA GLU A 39 -8.32 4.35 -20.29
C GLU A 39 -7.25 5.18 -21.03
N ALA A 40 -7.56 6.42 -21.39
CA ALA A 40 -6.62 7.30 -22.08
C ALA A 40 -5.50 7.74 -21.14
N LYS A 41 -5.84 8.12 -19.90
CA LYS A 41 -4.84 8.46 -18.88
C LYS A 41 -3.95 7.27 -18.52
N VAL A 42 -4.52 6.08 -18.32
CA VAL A 42 -3.75 4.86 -18.05
C VAL A 42 -2.80 4.55 -19.20
N THR A 43 -3.29 4.60 -20.44
CA THR A 43 -2.46 4.38 -21.64
C THR A 43 -1.32 5.40 -21.71
N GLN A 44 -1.62 6.67 -21.48
CA GLN A 44 -0.61 7.74 -21.48
C GLN A 44 0.43 7.54 -20.38
N ALA A 45 0.01 7.11 -19.18
CA ALA A 45 0.92 6.82 -18.07
C ALA A 45 1.86 5.64 -18.38
N LEU A 46 1.36 4.60 -19.06
CA LEU A 46 2.20 3.49 -19.54
C LEU A 46 3.24 3.98 -20.55
N VAL A 47 2.82 4.77 -21.54
CA VAL A 47 3.73 5.33 -22.56
C VAL A 47 4.80 6.22 -21.90
N THR A 48 4.40 7.13 -21.00
CA THR A 48 5.33 7.95 -20.22
C THR A 48 6.31 7.10 -19.40
N SER A 49 5.85 5.95 -18.91
CA SER A 49 6.65 4.95 -18.18
C SER A 49 7.48 4.04 -19.07
N GLN A 50 7.50 4.25 -20.39
CA GLN A 50 8.18 3.40 -21.37
C GLN A 50 7.69 1.95 -21.36
N ILE A 51 6.42 1.74 -20.99
CA ILE A 51 5.76 0.44 -21.01
C ILE A 51 4.82 0.40 -22.21
N ILE A 52 4.95 -0.63 -23.03
CA ILE A 52 4.13 -0.80 -24.23
C ILE A 52 2.67 -1.11 -23.81
N PRO A 53 1.68 -0.27 -24.18
CA PRO A 53 0.28 -0.57 -23.96
C PRO A 53 -0.15 -1.83 -24.73
N SER A 54 -1.10 -2.57 -24.17
CA SER A 54 -1.69 -3.77 -24.80
C SER A 54 -2.87 -3.42 -25.71
N GLY A 55 -3.46 -2.22 -25.56
CA GLY A 55 -4.72 -1.86 -26.20
C GLY A 55 -5.94 -2.51 -25.53
N ASN A 56 -5.74 -3.22 -24.42
CA ASN A 56 -6.81 -3.73 -23.57
C ASN A 56 -6.83 -2.95 -22.24
N PRO A 57 -7.92 -2.23 -21.92
CA PRO A 57 -7.99 -1.38 -20.74
C PRO A 57 -7.70 -2.08 -19.40
N LYS A 58 -8.17 -3.33 -19.24
CA LYS A 58 -7.95 -4.11 -18.03
C LYS A 58 -6.47 -4.49 -17.90
N THR A 59 -5.89 -5.04 -18.96
CA THR A 59 -4.47 -5.42 -18.98
C THR A 59 -3.55 -4.21 -18.83
N ASP A 60 -3.93 -3.05 -19.36
CA ASP A 60 -3.13 -1.83 -19.25
C ASP A 60 -3.13 -1.27 -17.82
N ARG A 61 -4.26 -1.30 -17.13
CA ARG A 61 -4.31 -1.00 -15.69
C ARG A 61 -3.47 -2.00 -14.88
N GLU A 62 -3.58 -3.29 -15.15
CA GLU A 62 -2.75 -4.31 -14.48
C GLU A 62 -1.24 -4.08 -14.72
N LYS A 63 -0.85 -3.67 -15.93
CA LYS A 63 0.54 -3.27 -16.24
C LYS A 63 0.99 -2.05 -15.44
N LEU A 64 0.11 -1.05 -15.29
CA LEU A 64 0.42 0.16 -14.53
C LEU A 64 0.59 -0.16 -13.03
N ILE A 65 -0.32 -0.95 -12.46
CA ILE A 65 -0.19 -1.44 -11.07
C ILE A 65 1.10 -2.25 -10.89
N ARG A 66 1.45 -3.10 -11.85
CA ARG A 66 2.72 -3.85 -11.82
C ARG A 66 3.94 -2.94 -11.92
N ALA A 67 3.85 -1.82 -12.64
CA ALA A 67 4.93 -0.82 -12.70
C ALA A 67 5.16 -0.18 -11.33
N ILE A 68 4.08 0.20 -10.63
CA ILE A 68 4.13 0.71 -9.25
C ILE A 68 4.76 -0.33 -8.32
N ALA A 69 4.29 -1.58 -8.37
CA ALA A 69 4.83 -2.67 -7.56
C ALA A 69 6.34 -2.87 -7.77
N ARG A 70 6.77 -2.90 -9.05
CA ARG A 70 8.19 -3.05 -9.41
C ARG A 70 9.05 -1.90 -8.89
N THR A 71 8.54 -0.68 -8.98
CA THR A 71 9.21 0.53 -8.50
C THR A 71 9.44 0.46 -6.99
N ILE A 72 8.46 -0.05 -6.23
CA ILE A 72 8.52 -0.10 -4.77
C ILE A 72 9.40 -1.25 -4.26
N SER A 73 9.34 -2.44 -4.87
CA SER A 73 9.90 -3.65 -4.24
C SER A 73 11.22 -4.15 -4.81
N THR A 74 11.52 -3.86 -6.08
CA THR A 74 12.60 -4.59 -6.77
C THR A 74 13.97 -3.92 -6.69
N GLY A 75 14.03 -2.59 -6.55
CA GLY A 75 15.27 -1.81 -6.68
C GLY A 75 15.88 -1.79 -8.08
N GLN A 76 15.26 -2.43 -9.08
CA GLN A 76 15.85 -2.63 -10.42
C GLN A 76 15.39 -1.60 -11.45
N TYR A 77 14.27 -0.92 -11.18
CA TYR A 77 13.60 -0.04 -12.13
C TYR A 77 13.47 1.38 -11.58
N ALA A 78 14.57 1.90 -11.01
CA ALA A 78 14.71 3.26 -10.47
C ALA A 78 14.04 4.34 -11.31
N TYR A 79 14.25 4.28 -12.63
CA TYR A 79 13.72 5.24 -13.60
C TYR A 79 12.19 5.28 -13.64
N LEU A 80 11.50 4.20 -13.24
CA LEU A 80 10.04 4.17 -13.22
C LEU A 80 9.48 5.12 -12.17
N ALA A 81 10.19 5.40 -11.07
CA ALA A 81 9.73 6.38 -10.08
C ALA A 81 9.52 7.76 -10.72
N ALA A 82 10.56 8.26 -11.40
CA ALA A 82 10.49 9.55 -12.08
C ALA A 82 9.46 9.58 -13.23
N ASN A 83 9.28 8.46 -13.93
CA ASN A 83 8.28 8.38 -15.00
C ASN A 83 6.84 8.33 -14.47
N LEU A 84 6.60 7.62 -13.37
CA LEU A 84 5.31 7.55 -12.70
C LEU A 84 4.94 8.90 -12.06
N GLU A 85 5.92 9.63 -11.53
CA GLU A 85 5.76 11.03 -11.09
C GLU A 85 5.40 11.95 -12.24
N LYS A 86 6.13 11.86 -13.37
CA LYS A 86 5.84 12.62 -14.59
C LYS A 86 4.45 12.30 -15.15
N ALA A 87 3.97 11.08 -14.95
CA ALA A 87 2.64 10.65 -15.33
C ALA A 87 1.56 11.00 -14.29
N GLU A 88 1.93 11.67 -13.19
CA GLU A 88 1.05 12.06 -12.08
C GLU A 88 0.37 10.87 -11.38
N VAL A 89 0.94 9.66 -11.50
CA VAL A 89 0.38 8.42 -10.94
C VAL A 89 0.69 8.29 -9.45
N ALA A 90 1.89 8.68 -9.05
CA ALA A 90 2.35 8.61 -7.67
C ALA A 90 3.52 9.57 -7.45
N THR A 91 3.75 9.97 -6.21
CA THR A 91 4.95 10.67 -5.78
C THR A 91 5.82 9.75 -4.93
N PHE A 92 7.13 9.76 -5.16
CA PHE A 92 8.08 8.94 -4.43
C PHE A 92 9.03 9.82 -3.62
N THR A 93 9.37 9.35 -2.42
CA THR A 93 10.35 10.01 -1.54
C THR A 93 11.30 8.96 -0.97
N GLY A 94 12.58 9.31 -0.84
CA GLY A 94 13.63 8.36 -0.49
C GLY A 94 14.23 7.66 -1.70
N SER A 95 14.74 6.44 -1.52
CA SER A 95 15.40 5.64 -2.56
C SER A 95 14.61 4.36 -2.85
N CYS A 96 13.94 4.37 -4.00
CA CYS A 96 13.27 3.19 -4.57
C CYS A 96 14.23 2.25 -5.33
N ASP A 97 15.54 2.51 -5.25
CA ASP A 97 16.60 1.72 -5.89
C ASP A 97 17.12 0.60 -4.98
N ILE A 98 16.58 0.54 -3.77
CA ILE A 98 16.91 -0.47 -2.77
C ILE A 98 15.75 -1.47 -2.73
N PRO A 99 16.00 -2.78 -2.96
CA PRO A 99 14.97 -3.80 -2.88
C PRO A 99 14.27 -3.78 -1.51
N ALA A 100 12.94 -3.81 -1.52
CA ALA A 100 12.11 -3.83 -0.33
C ALA A 100 11.18 -5.05 -0.36
N ARG A 101 11.35 -5.95 0.61
CA ARG A 101 10.54 -7.17 0.73
C ARG A 101 9.35 -7.02 1.67
N LEU A 102 9.27 -5.90 2.38
CA LEU A 102 8.21 -5.55 3.31
C LEU A 102 7.60 -4.23 2.86
N VAL A 103 6.29 -4.19 2.71
CA VAL A 103 5.55 -3.00 2.24
C VAL A 103 4.38 -2.75 3.18
N VAL A 104 4.31 -1.55 3.74
CA VAL A 104 3.16 -1.11 4.53
C VAL A 104 2.25 -0.24 3.65
N PHE A 105 0.98 -0.59 3.59
CA PHE A 105 -0.09 0.23 3.02
C PHE A 105 -0.72 1.04 4.12
N VAL A 106 -0.89 2.34 3.88
CA VAL A 106 -1.61 3.25 4.75
C VAL A 106 -2.82 3.74 3.97
N GLY A 107 -3.99 3.29 4.38
CA GLY A 107 -5.25 3.45 3.67
C GLY A 107 -6.40 3.94 4.54
N GLY A 108 -7.61 3.61 4.11
CA GLY A 108 -8.84 4.19 4.63
C GLY A 108 -9.15 5.53 3.96
N ALA A 109 -10.44 5.82 3.77
CA ALA A 109 -10.87 7.07 3.15
C ALA A 109 -11.89 7.81 4.04
N SER A 110 -11.81 9.14 4.07
CA SER A 110 -12.78 10.01 4.75
C SER A 110 -14.09 10.16 3.96
N SER A 111 -14.09 9.83 2.67
CA SER A 111 -15.25 9.87 1.77
C SER A 111 -15.11 8.94 0.56
N ASP A 112 -16.22 8.60 -0.10
CA ASP A 112 -16.23 7.72 -1.28
C ASP A 112 -15.41 8.29 -2.45
N ALA A 113 -15.38 9.63 -2.60
CA ALA A 113 -14.61 10.28 -3.66
C ALA A 113 -13.10 10.05 -3.54
N ASN A 114 -12.61 9.76 -2.33
CA ASN A 114 -11.20 9.50 -2.05
C ASN A 114 -10.90 8.00 -1.94
N ASN A 115 -11.86 7.13 -2.24
CA ASN A 115 -11.71 5.69 -2.07
C ASN A 115 -11.01 5.03 -3.27
N ALA A 116 -9.71 4.79 -3.13
CA ALA A 116 -8.88 4.10 -4.12
C ALA A 116 -8.88 2.57 -3.97
N SER A 117 -9.54 2.01 -2.94
CA SER A 117 -9.32 0.62 -2.52
C SER A 117 -9.59 -0.41 -3.62
N GLN A 118 -10.69 -0.28 -4.35
CA GLN A 118 -11.07 -1.25 -5.39
C GLN A 118 -10.19 -1.18 -6.64
N LEU A 119 -9.58 -0.03 -6.91
CA LEU A 119 -8.83 0.23 -8.14
C LEU A 119 -7.34 -0.08 -7.96
N VAL A 120 -6.77 0.28 -6.81
CA VAL A 120 -5.34 0.15 -6.52
C VAL A 120 -5.10 -1.00 -5.55
N ASP A 121 -5.68 -0.93 -4.36
CA ASP A 121 -5.37 -1.84 -3.24
C ASP A 121 -5.90 -3.26 -3.43
N ALA A 122 -6.87 -3.46 -4.32
CA ALA A 122 -7.32 -4.80 -4.70
C ALA A 122 -6.27 -5.57 -5.52
N GLN A 123 -5.37 -4.87 -6.22
CA GLN A 123 -4.41 -5.49 -7.14
C GLN A 123 -2.94 -5.28 -6.75
N LEU A 124 -2.60 -4.15 -6.15
CA LEU A 124 -1.22 -3.80 -5.82
C LEU A 124 -0.57 -4.78 -4.81
N PRO A 125 -1.23 -5.20 -3.72
CA PRO A 125 -0.70 -6.22 -2.82
C PRO A 125 -0.44 -7.57 -3.53
N ILE A 126 -1.32 -7.95 -4.45
CA ILE A 126 -1.17 -9.18 -5.25
C ILE A 126 0.07 -9.06 -6.16
N ALA A 127 0.25 -7.92 -6.81
CA ALA A 127 1.41 -7.66 -7.67
C ALA A 127 2.73 -7.65 -6.86
N LEU A 128 2.73 -7.10 -5.64
CA LEU A 128 3.87 -7.14 -4.72
C LEU A 128 4.19 -8.56 -4.26
N ASN A 129 3.18 -9.35 -3.91
CA ASN A 129 3.36 -10.74 -3.49
C ASN A 129 3.96 -11.60 -4.63
N GLN A 130 3.53 -11.39 -5.88
CA GLN A 130 4.13 -12.04 -7.06
C GLN A 130 5.62 -11.70 -7.26
N LEU A 131 6.07 -10.57 -6.72
CA LEU A 131 7.48 -10.13 -6.72
C LEU A 131 8.23 -10.57 -5.45
N GLY A 132 7.59 -11.34 -4.57
CA GLY A 132 8.19 -11.83 -3.32
C GLY A 132 8.25 -10.79 -2.20
N ALA A 133 7.47 -9.70 -2.30
CA ALA A 133 7.30 -8.70 -1.26
C ALA A 133 6.01 -8.95 -0.48
N GLN A 134 6.11 -9.01 0.84
CA GLN A 134 4.98 -9.09 1.75
C GLN A 134 4.41 -7.70 1.96
N ALA A 135 3.08 -7.60 1.87
CA ALA A 135 2.35 -6.39 2.16
C ALA A 135 1.57 -6.53 3.48
N VAL A 136 1.43 -5.43 4.22
CA VAL A 136 0.54 -5.30 5.38
C VAL A 136 -0.24 -4.00 5.25
N GLY A 137 -1.56 -4.05 5.45
CA GLY A 137 -2.42 -2.87 5.41
C GLY A 137 -2.68 -2.30 6.78
N CYS A 138 -2.66 -0.98 6.90
CA CYS A 138 -3.13 -0.31 8.10
C CYS A 138 -3.96 0.93 7.78
N GLU A 139 -4.91 1.21 8.66
CA GLU A 139 -5.75 2.39 8.63
C GLU A 139 -5.96 2.93 10.05
N THR A 140 -6.55 4.11 10.14
CA THR A 140 -6.90 4.72 11.42
C THR A 140 -8.20 4.12 11.97
N SER A 141 -8.29 4.07 13.29
CA SER A 141 -9.50 3.68 14.03
C SER A 141 -10.73 4.48 13.61
N LEU A 142 -10.51 5.73 13.16
CA LEU A 142 -11.54 6.68 12.72
C LEU A 142 -11.84 6.65 11.21
N ALA A 143 -11.29 5.68 10.46
CA ALA A 143 -11.51 5.62 9.02
C ALA A 143 -13.00 5.45 8.70
N VAL A 144 -13.58 6.41 7.96
CA VAL A 144 -15.00 6.40 7.58
C VAL A 144 -15.29 5.23 6.64
N LEU A 145 -14.45 5.07 5.63
CA LEU A 145 -14.46 3.92 4.72
C LEU A 145 -13.22 3.07 4.97
N SER A 146 -13.47 1.84 5.41
CA SER A 146 -12.41 0.87 5.70
C SER A 146 -11.93 0.16 4.44
N TYR A 147 -10.60 0.07 4.28
CA TYR A 147 -9.95 -0.69 3.21
C TYR A 147 -9.68 -2.14 3.63
N VAL A 148 -9.82 -2.47 4.93
CA VAL A 148 -9.61 -3.81 5.50
C VAL A 148 -10.32 -4.92 4.71
N PRO A 149 -11.60 -4.82 4.31
CA PRO A 149 -12.25 -5.88 3.56
C PRO A 149 -11.58 -6.18 2.22
N VAL A 150 -11.06 -5.16 1.53
CA VAL A 150 -10.37 -5.30 0.24
C VAL A 150 -9.02 -5.97 0.44
N TRP A 151 -8.25 -5.51 1.42
CA TRP A 151 -6.96 -6.06 1.77
C TRP A 151 -7.04 -7.51 2.26
N HIS A 152 -8.02 -7.82 3.11
CA HIS A 152 -8.25 -9.18 3.60
C HIS A 152 -8.54 -10.14 2.43
N LYS A 153 -9.40 -9.73 1.48
CA LYS A 153 -9.67 -10.50 0.27
C LYS A 153 -8.43 -10.71 -0.60
N ALA A 154 -7.48 -9.78 -0.58
CA ALA A 154 -6.19 -9.89 -1.26
C ALA A 154 -5.17 -10.77 -0.50
N GLY A 155 -5.55 -11.36 0.65
CA GLY A 155 -4.67 -12.21 1.45
C GLY A 155 -3.65 -11.43 2.27
N MET A 156 -3.95 -10.17 2.59
CA MET A 156 -3.07 -9.28 3.34
C MET A 156 -3.45 -9.23 4.82
N ALA A 157 -2.46 -9.22 5.72
CA ALA A 157 -2.69 -8.90 7.14
C ALA A 157 -3.08 -7.42 7.29
N THR A 158 -3.94 -7.12 8.25
CA THR A 158 -4.47 -5.76 8.41
C THR A 158 -4.41 -5.25 9.85
N VAL A 159 -4.35 -3.93 10.03
CA VAL A 159 -4.44 -3.25 11.33
C VAL A 159 -5.38 -2.05 11.20
N ASP A 160 -6.56 -2.10 11.83
CA ASP A 160 -7.60 -1.08 11.65
C ASP A 160 -7.53 0.12 12.61
N ASN A 161 -6.54 0.12 13.51
CA ASN A 161 -6.37 1.08 14.58
C ASN A 161 -4.90 1.50 14.75
N ALA A 162 -4.17 1.65 13.64
CA ALA A 162 -2.73 1.92 13.63
C ALA A 162 -2.33 3.33 14.10
N ASP A 163 -3.31 4.17 14.41
CA ASP A 163 -3.18 5.46 15.08
C ASP A 163 -2.88 5.33 16.59
N ASN A 164 -2.99 4.13 17.17
CA ASN A 164 -2.67 3.87 18.58
C ASN A 164 -1.51 2.88 18.76
N ALA A 165 -0.94 2.86 19.97
CA ALA A 165 0.24 2.05 20.30
C ALA A 165 0.04 0.53 20.14
N ILE A 166 -1.17 0.02 20.42
CA ILE A 166 -1.48 -1.41 20.27
C ILE A 166 -1.54 -1.77 18.78
N GLY A 167 -2.21 -0.96 17.95
CA GLY A 167 -2.25 -1.15 16.51
C GLY A 167 -0.86 -1.08 15.89
N GLN A 168 -0.05 -0.10 16.29
CA GLN A 168 1.35 -0.01 15.85
C GLN A 168 2.17 -1.24 16.24
N THR A 169 1.96 -1.78 17.44
CA THR A 169 2.57 -3.05 17.86
C THR A 169 2.12 -4.18 16.94
N CYS A 170 0.82 -4.32 16.69
CA CYS A 170 0.26 -5.34 15.78
C CYS A 170 0.86 -5.26 14.38
N LEU A 171 1.09 -4.03 13.86
CA LEU A 171 1.72 -3.81 12.56
C LEU A 171 3.12 -4.44 12.50
N ILE A 172 3.91 -4.33 13.56
CA ILE A 172 5.25 -4.94 13.63
C ILE A 172 5.16 -6.47 13.59
N TYR A 173 4.23 -7.07 14.34
CA TYR A 173 4.03 -8.53 14.31
C TYR A 173 3.50 -9.02 12.96
N ALA A 174 2.61 -8.26 12.34
CA ALA A 174 2.13 -8.55 11.00
C ALA A 174 3.27 -8.52 9.97
N LEU A 175 4.17 -7.53 10.06
CA LEU A 175 5.39 -7.48 9.24
C LEU A 175 6.37 -8.63 9.55
N GLY A 176 6.39 -9.11 10.79
CA GLY A 176 7.09 -10.33 11.21
C GLY A 176 6.47 -11.64 10.68
N GLY A 177 5.32 -11.57 10.00
CA GLY A 177 4.67 -12.71 9.36
C GLY A 177 3.40 -13.19 10.07
N GLU A 178 2.96 -12.53 11.14
CA GLU A 178 1.70 -12.91 11.79
C GLU A 178 0.49 -12.49 10.95
N MET A 179 -0.12 -13.46 10.27
CA MET A 179 -1.29 -13.22 9.43
C MET A 179 -2.59 -13.15 10.26
N ALA A 180 -3.17 -11.96 10.37
CA ALA A 180 -4.50 -11.71 10.94
C ALA A 180 -5.01 -10.32 10.56
N ASN A 181 -6.30 -10.08 10.82
CA ASN A 181 -6.89 -8.75 10.88
C ASN A 181 -6.87 -8.28 12.34
N PHE A 182 -6.04 -7.28 12.63
CA PHE A 182 -5.90 -6.71 13.96
C PHE A 182 -6.74 -5.44 14.12
N GLY A 183 -7.24 -5.23 15.33
CA GLY A 183 -7.79 -3.95 15.73
C GLY A 183 -9.10 -4.05 16.50
N THR A 184 -9.96 -3.05 16.31
CA THR A 184 -11.16 -2.84 17.14
C THR A 184 -12.47 -2.87 16.34
N LYS A 185 -12.41 -2.86 15.00
CA LYS A 185 -13.63 -2.91 14.17
C LYS A 185 -14.13 -4.35 14.08
N ASN A 186 -15.36 -4.50 13.61
CA ASN A 186 -16.04 -5.80 13.51
C ASN A 186 -15.35 -6.79 12.55
N THR A 187 -14.44 -6.28 11.71
CA THR A 187 -13.60 -7.07 10.79
C THR A 187 -12.34 -7.64 11.46
N ALA A 188 -12.02 -7.22 12.69
CA ALA A 188 -10.84 -7.69 13.40
C ALA A 188 -11.03 -9.12 13.93
N ASP A 189 -10.02 -9.97 13.71
CA ASP A 189 -9.93 -11.29 14.30
C ASP A 189 -9.58 -11.20 15.79
N ARG A 190 -8.72 -10.23 16.15
CA ARG A 190 -8.22 -9.99 17.52
C ARG A 190 -7.58 -8.62 17.68
N LEU A 191 -7.50 -8.13 18.92
CA LEU A 191 -6.87 -6.85 19.24
C LEU A 191 -5.34 -6.94 19.37
N ILE A 192 -4.80 -8.11 19.76
CA ILE A 192 -3.38 -8.28 20.08
C ILE A 192 -2.78 -9.50 19.34
N PRO A 193 -1.48 -9.48 19.04
CA PRO A 193 -0.73 -10.62 18.55
C PRO A 193 -0.86 -11.85 19.46
N LYS A 194 -0.96 -13.04 18.86
CA LYS A 194 -0.91 -14.30 19.63
C LYS A 194 0.46 -14.50 20.25
N SER A 195 1.49 -14.13 19.51
CA SER A 195 2.89 -14.26 19.90
C SER A 195 3.25 -13.50 21.19
N LEU A 196 2.44 -12.51 21.61
CA LEU A 196 2.58 -11.80 22.89
C LEU A 196 1.98 -12.56 24.09
N GLY A 197 1.03 -13.45 23.84
CA GLY A 197 0.38 -14.26 24.88
C GLY A 197 1.08 -15.60 25.15
N ASP A 198 1.97 -16.00 24.24
CA ASP A 198 2.71 -17.27 24.30
C ASP A 198 4.08 -17.14 25.00
N SER A 199 4.39 -15.99 25.60
CA SER A 199 5.65 -15.69 26.32
C SER A 199 5.58 -15.98 27.81
#